data_AF-A0A976S2P2-F1
#
_entry.id   AF-A0A976S2P2-F1
#
_cell.length_a   1.000
_cell.length_b   1.000
_cell.length_c   1.000
_cell.angle_alpha   90.00
_cell.angle_beta   90.00
_cell.angle_gamma   90.00
#
_symmetry.space_group_name_H-M   'P 1'
#
loop_
_entity.id
_entity.type
_entity.pdbx_description
1 polymer ?
#
loop_
_entity_poly.entity_id
_entity_poly.type
_entity_poly.pdbx_seq_one_letter_code
_entity_poly.pdbx_strand_id
1 'polypeptide(L)'
;MSKGTTKGRIVDFIADYILQNGRSPTLMEIKSGVGLKSVSTIHQHVQDLLRSGVLRHDEQNGYQLASKEVSITTVPILGTITAGKPIEVIELPEDTIEVAGLPKNARFYALKVLGDSMIEEGIFDGDTVVIKEQTSAQNGQTVVAIIDENKVTLKKIYKEGDRFKLQPANQSLLPLYRDEVEVRGIVWSVHRNFKTKAEGVMMNTKEWKTVDLFAGVGGVRLGFEEAGFTTVFANDFEPKCKFTYDSNFNNAKLIVEDITKIQTSDIPDTDFVLGGFPCQAFSIAGYRQGFKDDKGRGNLFFDVARIIEDKQPTGFLLENVKNLKTHDGGNTYKVIEKTLQDLGYHVKSKVLNSMEYGNVPQNRERIYIVGFKDQSKAEMFEFPEPTPLTKKITDILEDEVDEKYYYNGKPLFELLKDEVNEVGQVYQWRRKYVRKNKKGVSPTLTANMGMGGHNVPIIYDGKGIRKLTPRECFRIQGFPDDYKLPDIADSALYKQAGNSVSVPVLKRIAEEIVKVL
;
A
#
# COMPACT_ATOMS: atom_id res chain seq x y z
N MET A 1 -17.64 23.30 2.18
CA MET A 1 -18.26 22.07 2.72
C MET A 1 -17.18 21.00 2.77
N SER A 2 -17.05 20.31 3.88
CA SER A 2 -16.07 19.23 4.07
C SER A 2 -16.44 18.04 3.18
N LYS A 3 -15.92 18.03 1.95
CA LYS A 3 -15.95 16.89 1.05
C LYS A 3 -15.12 15.78 1.69
N GLY A 4 -15.77 14.85 2.38
CA GLY A 4 -15.10 13.71 3.03
C GLY A 4 -15.78 13.12 4.27
N THR A 5 -16.75 13.80 4.89
CA THR A 5 -17.48 13.25 6.05
C THR A 5 -18.73 12.47 5.65
N THR A 6 -19.14 11.47 6.44
CA THR A 6 -20.41 10.72 6.24
C THR A 6 -21.61 11.66 6.16
N LYS A 7 -21.64 12.70 7.00
CA LYS A 7 -22.66 13.76 6.97
C LYS A 7 -22.60 14.56 5.67
N GLY A 8 -21.40 14.92 5.18
CA GLY A 8 -21.20 15.56 3.88
C GLY A 8 -21.76 14.72 2.73
N ARG A 9 -21.47 13.41 2.70
CA ARG A 9 -22.00 12.48 1.69
C ARG A 9 -23.53 12.38 1.71
N ILE A 10 -24.15 12.44 2.89
CA ILE A 10 -25.61 12.46 3.03
C ILE A 10 -26.19 13.77 2.45
N VAL A 11 -25.55 14.91 2.75
CA VAL A 11 -25.96 16.21 2.22
C VAL A 11 -25.85 16.25 0.68
N ASP A 12 -24.72 15.81 0.14
CA ASP A 12 -24.47 15.75 -1.30
C ASP A 12 -25.47 14.80 -1.99
N PHE A 13 -25.71 13.62 -1.42
CA PHE A 13 -26.69 12.68 -1.95
C PHE A 13 -28.11 13.26 -1.96
N ILE A 14 -28.54 13.91 -0.88
CA ILE A 14 -29.87 14.55 -0.82
C ILE A 14 -29.97 15.66 -1.87
N ALA A 15 -28.90 16.45 -2.06
CA ALA A 15 -28.84 17.49 -3.08
C ALA A 15 -29.04 16.93 -4.49
N ASP A 16 -28.24 15.94 -4.84
CA ASP A 16 -28.23 15.32 -6.17
C ASP A 16 -29.55 14.57 -6.43
N TYR A 17 -30.08 13.89 -5.42
CA TYR A 17 -31.33 13.13 -5.54
C TYR A 17 -32.53 14.04 -5.82
N ILE A 18 -32.65 15.17 -5.11
CA ILE A 18 -33.72 16.15 -5.34
C ILE A 18 -33.60 16.73 -6.75
N LEU A 19 -32.38 17.05 -7.19
CA LEU A 19 -32.13 17.63 -8.51
C LEU A 19 -32.47 16.66 -9.66
N GLN A 20 -32.21 15.36 -9.47
CA GLN A 20 -32.49 14.34 -10.49
C GLN A 20 -33.93 13.84 -10.50
N ASN A 21 -34.57 13.73 -9.34
CA ASN A 21 -35.87 13.06 -9.20
C ASN A 21 -37.03 14.01 -8.87
N GLY A 22 -36.74 15.31 -8.64
CA GLY A 22 -37.76 16.31 -8.32
C GLY A 22 -38.46 16.11 -6.97
N ARG A 23 -37.97 15.19 -6.13
CA ARG A 23 -38.50 14.90 -4.78
C ARG A 23 -37.40 14.59 -3.79
N SER A 24 -37.69 14.72 -2.50
CA SER A 24 -36.77 14.33 -1.43
C SER A 24 -36.63 12.81 -1.30
N PRO A 25 -35.42 12.29 -1.00
CA PRO A 25 -35.21 10.86 -0.77
C PRO A 25 -35.71 10.40 0.61
N THR A 26 -36.10 9.14 0.70
CA THR A 26 -36.40 8.44 1.95
C THR A 26 -35.11 8.03 2.69
N LEU A 27 -35.20 7.70 3.99
CA LEU A 27 -34.06 7.21 4.77
C LEU A 27 -33.43 5.93 4.19
N MET A 28 -34.23 5.07 3.54
CA MET A 28 -33.76 3.86 2.85
C MET A 28 -32.99 4.21 1.57
N GLU A 29 -33.45 5.20 0.80
CA GLU A 29 -32.77 5.68 -0.40
C GLU A 29 -31.46 6.38 -0.04
N ILE A 30 -31.45 7.19 1.02
CA ILE A 30 -30.21 7.79 1.56
C ILE A 30 -29.24 6.70 1.99
N LYS A 31 -29.70 5.69 2.75
CA LYS A 31 -28.89 4.55 3.17
C LYS A 31 -28.22 3.86 1.97
N SER A 32 -29.00 3.53 0.94
CA SER A 32 -28.51 2.86 -0.27
C SER A 32 -27.54 3.76 -1.04
N GLY A 33 -27.88 5.04 -1.19
CA GLY A 33 -27.09 6.01 -1.93
C GLY A 33 -25.74 6.35 -1.31
N VAL A 34 -25.67 6.40 0.03
CA VAL A 34 -24.41 6.66 0.74
C VAL A 34 -23.66 5.39 1.15
N GLY A 35 -24.21 4.20 0.87
CA GLY A 35 -23.55 2.92 1.12
C GLY A 35 -23.39 2.55 2.60
N LEU A 36 -24.30 2.98 3.48
CA LEU A 36 -24.28 2.59 4.90
C LEU A 36 -25.15 1.37 5.17
N LYS A 37 -24.74 0.54 6.14
CA LYS A 37 -25.43 -0.74 6.44
C LYS A 37 -26.69 -0.57 7.31
N SER A 38 -26.77 0.48 8.13
CA SER A 38 -27.82 0.66 9.15
C SER A 38 -28.71 1.89 8.86
N VAL A 39 -30.03 1.69 8.89
CA VAL A 39 -31.02 2.78 8.79
C VAL A 39 -30.97 3.67 10.03
N SER A 40 -30.74 3.09 11.21
CA SER A 40 -30.64 3.83 12.47
C SER A 40 -29.46 4.81 12.48
N THR A 41 -28.34 4.43 11.85
CA THR A 41 -27.17 5.32 11.70
C THR A 41 -27.46 6.49 10.76
N ILE A 42 -28.20 6.25 9.67
CA ILE A 42 -28.64 7.32 8.77
C ILE A 42 -29.60 8.26 9.48
N HIS A 43 -30.57 7.72 10.22
CA HIS A 43 -31.49 8.52 11.01
C HIS A 43 -30.74 9.43 11.99
N GLN A 44 -29.73 8.91 12.69
CA GLN A 44 -28.90 9.72 13.60
C GLN A 44 -28.17 10.85 12.88
N HIS A 45 -27.52 10.56 11.74
CA HIS A 45 -26.79 11.58 10.99
C HIS A 45 -27.71 12.65 10.37
N VAL A 46 -28.88 12.25 9.88
CA VAL A 46 -29.89 13.18 9.35
C VAL A 46 -30.43 14.07 10.47
N GLN A 47 -30.72 13.51 11.65
CA GLN A 47 -31.14 14.30 12.82
C GLN A 47 -30.06 15.27 13.30
N ASP A 48 -28.78 14.90 13.21
CA ASP A 48 -27.69 15.81 13.50
C ASP A 48 -27.61 16.95 12.46
N LEU A 49 -27.83 16.65 11.18
CA LEU A 49 -27.82 17.63 10.08
C LEU A 49 -29.01 18.60 10.14
N LEU A 50 -30.18 18.13 10.59
CA LEU A 50 -31.35 18.96 10.89
C LEU A 50 -31.05 19.88 12.09
N ARG A 51 -30.49 19.34 13.17
CA ARG A 51 -30.09 20.13 14.35
C ARG A 51 -29.00 21.15 14.04
N SER A 52 -28.08 20.84 13.13
CA SER A 52 -27.04 21.80 12.69
C SER A 52 -27.56 22.82 11.69
N GLY A 53 -28.84 22.75 11.28
CA GLY A 53 -29.44 23.66 10.31
C GLY A 53 -28.90 23.51 8.88
N VAL A 54 -28.20 22.42 8.58
CA VAL A 54 -27.68 22.11 7.22
C VAL A 54 -28.80 21.53 6.36
N LEU A 55 -29.67 20.74 6.98
CA LEU A 55 -30.92 20.27 6.39
C LEU A 55 -32.12 20.93 7.08
N ARG A 56 -33.23 21.00 6.36
CA ARG A 56 -34.57 21.28 6.88
C ARG A 56 -35.49 20.13 6.48
N HIS A 57 -36.58 19.93 7.21
CA HIS A 57 -37.60 18.93 6.86
C HIS A 57 -38.97 19.61 6.81
N ASP A 58 -39.69 19.39 5.72
CA ASP A 58 -41.06 19.86 5.49
C ASP A 58 -41.97 18.64 5.32
N GLU A 59 -43.17 18.67 5.91
CA GLU A 59 -44.15 17.57 5.83
C GLU A 59 -44.63 17.32 4.39
N GLN A 60 -44.66 18.34 3.52
CA GLN A 60 -45.07 18.17 2.12
C GLN A 60 -43.91 17.79 1.19
N ASN A 61 -42.70 18.25 1.48
CA ASN A 61 -41.56 18.20 0.55
C ASN A 61 -40.36 17.38 1.05
N GLY A 62 -40.41 16.83 2.26
CA GLY A 62 -39.35 16.03 2.87
C GLY A 62 -38.10 16.84 3.25
N TYR A 63 -36.92 16.22 3.18
CA TYR A 63 -35.63 16.88 3.46
C TYR A 63 -35.25 17.89 2.38
N GLN A 64 -34.78 19.07 2.79
CA GLN A 64 -34.30 20.15 1.94
C GLN A 64 -32.95 20.68 2.46
N LEU A 65 -32.13 21.23 1.57
CA LEU A 65 -30.89 21.93 1.94
C LEU A 65 -31.22 23.34 2.43
N ALA A 66 -30.63 23.74 3.56
CA ALA A 66 -30.67 25.14 3.95
C ALA A 66 -29.75 25.96 3.03
N SER A 67 -30.28 27.03 2.43
CA SER A 67 -29.54 27.94 1.55
C SER A 67 -28.29 28.52 2.23
N LYS A 68 -27.16 28.50 1.51
CA LYS A 68 -25.78 28.85 1.92
C LYS A 68 -25.64 30.09 2.81
N GLU A 69 -25.11 29.88 4.01
CA GLU A 69 -24.01 30.63 4.65
C GLU A 69 -23.52 29.81 5.85
N VAL A 70 -22.57 28.91 5.64
CA VAL A 70 -21.99 28.14 6.76
C VAL A 70 -20.86 28.98 7.35
N SER A 71 -21.05 29.51 8.54
CA SER A 71 -19.99 30.23 9.27
C SER A 71 -18.84 29.26 9.60
N ILE A 72 -17.63 29.61 9.15
CA ILE A 72 -16.39 28.95 9.54
C ILE A 72 -15.88 29.64 10.80
N THR A 73 -15.53 28.86 11.83
CA THR A 73 -15.03 29.36 13.11
C THR A 73 -13.68 28.73 13.40
N THR A 74 -12.68 29.56 13.70
CA THR A 74 -11.35 29.13 14.12
C THR A 74 -11.39 28.78 15.61
N VAL A 75 -10.98 27.56 15.95
CA VAL A 75 -10.99 27.02 17.31
C VAL A 75 -9.55 26.79 17.78
N PRO A 76 -9.14 27.26 18.97
CA PRO A 76 -7.79 27.01 19.48
C PRO A 76 -7.60 25.56 19.94
N ILE A 77 -6.45 24.98 19.63
CA ILE A 77 -6.00 23.69 20.16
C ILE A 77 -5.26 23.96 21.47
N LEU A 78 -5.86 23.55 22.60
CA LEU A 78 -5.37 23.89 23.94
C LEU A 78 -4.37 22.87 24.52
N GLY A 79 -4.13 21.75 23.82
CA GLY A 79 -3.17 20.75 24.26
C GLY A 79 -3.48 19.35 23.77
N THR A 80 -2.89 18.36 24.45
CA THR A 80 -3.03 16.93 24.14
C THR A 80 -3.69 16.20 25.32
N ILE A 81 -4.61 15.28 25.04
CA ILE A 81 -5.36 14.50 26.03
C ILE A 81 -5.11 13.00 25.82
N THR A 82 -4.73 12.30 26.88
CA THR A 82 -4.61 10.85 26.83
C THR A 82 -5.97 10.18 27.03
N ALA A 83 -6.28 9.27 26.12
CA ALA A 83 -7.33 8.28 26.25
C ALA A 83 -6.93 7.19 27.28
N GLY A 84 -5.66 7.08 27.67
CA GLY A 84 -5.16 6.08 28.64
C GLY A 84 -5.02 6.59 30.08
N LYS A 85 -3.91 6.21 30.74
CA LYS A 85 -3.55 6.72 32.08
C LYS A 85 -3.51 8.26 32.04
N PRO A 86 -3.97 8.94 33.09
CA PRO A 86 -4.13 10.39 32.98
C PRO A 86 -2.79 11.13 33.17
N ILE A 87 -2.59 12.22 32.44
CA ILE A 87 -1.36 13.04 32.44
C ILE A 87 -1.74 14.53 32.54
N GLU A 88 -0.84 15.38 33.03
CA GLU A 88 -0.94 16.84 32.99
C GLU A 88 -0.92 17.37 31.54
N VAL A 89 -1.77 18.36 31.26
CA VAL A 89 -1.91 18.97 29.93
C VAL A 89 -0.67 19.82 29.64
N ILE A 90 0.02 19.53 28.54
CA ILE A 90 1.13 20.36 28.02
C ILE A 90 0.53 21.37 27.05
N GLU A 91 0.56 22.66 27.41
CA GLU A 91 0.18 23.78 26.54
C GLU A 91 1.19 23.89 25.38
N LEU A 92 0.71 23.81 24.14
CA LEU A 92 1.50 24.03 22.93
C LEU A 92 1.20 25.45 22.38
N PRO A 93 2.17 26.16 21.79
CA PRO A 93 1.94 27.51 21.26
C PRO A 93 1.05 27.46 20.00
N GLU A 94 -0.08 28.18 20.07
CA GLU A 94 -0.91 28.72 18.97
C GLU A 94 -1.27 27.81 17.76
N ASP A 95 -1.59 26.54 18.00
CA ASP A 95 -2.25 25.71 16.98
C ASP A 95 -3.77 26.01 16.95
N THR A 96 -4.37 26.19 15.76
CA THR A 96 -5.83 26.37 15.59
C THR A 96 -6.40 25.40 14.55
N ILE A 97 -7.70 25.14 14.62
CA ILE A 97 -8.45 24.34 13.64
C ILE A 97 -9.68 25.09 13.13
N GLU A 98 -9.89 25.08 11.82
CA GLU A 98 -11.09 25.65 11.21
C GLU A 98 -12.24 24.63 11.23
N VAL A 99 -13.36 25.03 11.83
CA VAL A 99 -14.55 24.18 11.99
C VAL A 99 -15.77 24.90 11.43
N ALA A 100 -16.48 24.24 10.52
CA ALA A 100 -17.67 24.79 9.89
C ALA A 100 -18.93 24.47 10.71
N GLY A 101 -19.83 25.45 10.87
CA GLY A 101 -21.16 25.23 11.45
C GLY A 101 -21.19 25.10 12.97
N LEU A 102 -20.23 25.72 13.67
CA LEU A 102 -20.27 25.79 15.14
C LEU A 102 -21.37 26.75 15.63
N PRO A 103 -22.12 26.39 16.70
CA PRO A 103 -23.04 27.30 17.36
C PRO A 103 -22.34 28.58 17.86
N LYS A 104 -22.81 29.76 17.42
CA LYS A 104 -22.24 31.07 17.82
C LYS A 104 -22.37 31.40 19.31
N ASN A 105 -23.30 30.74 20.02
CA ASN A 105 -23.60 31.00 21.43
C ASN A 105 -22.89 30.02 22.39
N ALA A 106 -21.90 29.25 21.91
CA ALA A 106 -21.15 28.31 22.73
C ALA A 106 -19.65 28.49 22.51
N ARG A 107 -18.86 28.24 23.55
CA ARG A 107 -17.40 28.24 23.47
C ARG A 107 -16.90 26.86 23.08
N PHE A 108 -15.88 26.82 22.25
CA PHE A 108 -15.25 25.61 21.77
C PHE A 108 -13.73 25.69 21.93
N TYR A 109 -13.13 24.55 22.19
CA TYR A 109 -11.68 24.35 22.15
C TYR A 109 -11.37 22.98 21.55
N ALA A 110 -10.14 22.74 21.13
CA ALA A 110 -9.73 21.47 20.56
C ALA A 110 -8.59 20.82 21.36
N LEU A 111 -8.53 19.48 21.35
CA LEU A 111 -7.47 18.69 21.99
C LEU A 111 -6.99 17.59 21.04
N LYS A 112 -5.68 17.33 20.99
CA LYS A 112 -5.10 16.18 20.27
C LYS A 112 -5.26 14.91 21.12
N VAL A 113 -5.71 13.82 20.55
CA VAL A 113 -5.94 12.54 21.24
C VAL A 113 -4.68 11.71 21.23
N LEU A 114 -4.33 11.12 22.38
CA LEU A 114 -3.29 10.10 22.52
C LEU A 114 -3.86 8.82 23.13
N GLY A 115 -3.69 7.68 22.46
CA GLY A 115 -4.13 6.36 22.90
C GLY A 115 -5.46 5.90 22.29
N ASP A 116 -5.88 4.69 22.67
CA ASP A 116 -6.87 3.88 21.95
C ASP A 116 -8.16 3.61 22.73
N SER A 117 -8.41 4.31 23.84
CA SER A 117 -9.54 3.98 24.72
C SER A 117 -10.93 4.28 24.17
N MET A 118 -11.02 4.97 23.04
CA MET A 118 -12.26 5.45 22.44
C MET A 118 -12.43 4.99 20.98
N ILE A 119 -11.70 3.95 20.56
CA ILE A 119 -11.68 3.46 19.18
C ILE A 119 -13.05 2.98 18.68
N GLU A 120 -13.90 2.44 19.55
CA GLU A 120 -15.26 2.01 19.18
C GLU A 120 -16.21 3.19 18.98
N GLU A 121 -15.87 4.38 19.49
CA GLU A 121 -16.54 5.65 19.14
C GLU A 121 -15.91 6.31 17.91
N GLY A 122 -14.95 5.65 17.26
CA GLY A 122 -14.27 6.15 16.06
C GLY A 122 -13.30 7.29 16.34
N ILE A 123 -12.82 7.42 17.59
CA ILE A 123 -11.79 8.37 18.02
C ILE A 123 -10.48 7.60 18.17
N PHE A 124 -9.50 7.91 17.31
CA PHE A 124 -8.23 7.20 17.23
C PHE A 124 -7.07 8.05 17.76
N ASP A 125 -5.95 7.38 18.06
CA ASP A 125 -4.69 8.04 18.38
C ASP A 125 -4.30 9.02 17.26
N GLY A 126 -3.93 10.25 17.63
CA GLY A 126 -3.58 11.33 16.70
C GLY A 126 -4.75 12.17 16.18
N ASP A 127 -6.00 11.83 16.48
CA ASP A 127 -7.17 12.65 16.11
C ASP A 127 -7.20 13.97 16.89
N THR A 128 -7.78 15.02 16.32
CA THR A 128 -8.11 16.26 17.04
C THR A 128 -9.59 16.27 17.37
N VAL A 129 -9.96 16.29 18.65
CA VAL A 129 -11.36 16.42 19.08
C VAL A 129 -11.71 17.87 19.35
N VAL A 130 -12.82 18.34 18.79
CA VAL A 130 -13.41 19.65 19.10
C VAL A 130 -14.41 19.46 20.22
N ILE A 131 -14.22 20.21 21.29
CA ILE A 131 -14.93 20.12 22.54
C ILE A 131 -15.80 21.36 22.70
N LYS A 132 -17.07 21.16 23.03
CA LYS A 132 -17.95 22.24 23.49
C LYS A 132 -17.71 22.43 24.98
N GLU A 133 -17.28 23.63 25.37
CA GLU A 133 -17.03 23.97 26.77
C GLU A 133 -18.34 24.00 27.57
N GLN A 134 -18.42 23.16 28.59
CA GLN A 134 -19.54 23.09 29.53
C GLN A 134 -19.16 22.25 30.75
N THR A 135 -19.84 22.47 31.87
CA THR A 135 -19.55 21.85 33.18
C THR A 135 -20.42 20.65 33.53
N SER A 136 -21.32 20.25 32.63
CA SER A 136 -22.23 19.11 32.83
C SER A 136 -22.34 18.27 31.57
N ALA A 137 -22.73 17.01 31.73
CA ALA A 137 -22.94 16.07 30.64
C ALA A 137 -24.05 15.07 30.99
N GLN A 138 -24.71 14.55 29.97
CA GLN A 138 -25.70 13.49 30.08
C GLN A 138 -25.03 12.10 30.01
N ASN A 139 -25.70 11.10 30.58
CA ASN A 139 -25.22 9.72 30.53
C ASN A 139 -24.99 9.26 29.08
N GLY A 140 -23.84 8.64 28.85
CA GLY A 140 -23.41 8.12 27.54
C GLY A 140 -22.69 9.13 26.65
N GLN A 141 -22.61 10.40 27.03
CA GLN A 141 -21.82 11.38 26.27
C GLN A 141 -20.32 11.18 26.49
N THR A 142 -19.53 11.35 25.42
CA THR A 142 -18.07 11.41 25.51
C THR A 142 -17.64 12.77 26.03
N VAL A 143 -16.92 12.79 27.15
CA VAL A 143 -16.53 14.00 27.88
C VAL A 143 -15.03 14.11 28.05
N VAL A 144 -14.57 15.34 28.18
CA VAL A 144 -13.29 15.66 28.82
C VAL A 144 -13.56 15.74 30.32
N ALA A 145 -13.07 14.75 31.05
CA ALA A 145 -13.22 14.63 32.50
C ALA A 145 -11.88 14.87 33.19
N ILE A 146 -11.89 15.70 34.23
CA ILE A 146 -10.78 15.80 35.18
C ILE A 146 -11.10 14.88 36.36
N ILE A 147 -10.14 14.01 36.67
CA ILE A 147 -10.14 13.09 37.80
C ILE A 147 -8.88 13.29 38.64
N ASP A 148 -8.80 12.67 39.82
CA ASP A 148 -7.67 12.59 40.76
C ASP A 148 -6.38 13.38 40.42
N GLU A 149 -6.04 14.42 41.19
CA GLU A 149 -4.79 15.22 40.98
C GLU A 149 -4.73 15.93 39.60
N ASN A 150 -5.85 16.55 39.15
CA ASN A 150 -5.94 17.32 37.90
C ASN A 150 -5.65 16.56 36.60
N LYS A 151 -5.91 15.26 36.63
CA LYS A 151 -5.66 14.32 35.56
C LYS A 151 -6.79 14.31 34.53
N VAL A 152 -6.50 14.63 33.28
CA VAL A 152 -7.52 14.79 32.22
C VAL A 152 -7.67 13.49 31.41
N THR A 153 -8.91 13.06 31.14
CA THR A 153 -9.21 11.88 30.31
C THR A 153 -10.43 12.05 29.41
N LEU A 154 -10.45 11.31 28.31
CA LEU A 154 -11.57 11.23 27.37
C LEU A 154 -12.34 9.91 27.57
N LYS A 155 -13.60 9.96 28.02
CA LYS A 155 -14.42 8.77 28.33
C LYS A 155 -15.92 9.03 28.12
N LYS A 156 -16.72 7.98 27.99
CA LYS A 156 -18.18 8.10 28.18
C LYS A 156 -18.49 8.23 29.67
N ILE A 157 -19.30 9.22 30.05
CA ILE A 157 -19.71 9.40 31.45
C ILE A 157 -21.09 8.80 31.71
N TYR A 158 -21.26 8.14 32.85
CA TYR A 158 -22.54 7.67 33.36
C TYR A 158 -22.63 7.98 34.85
N LYS A 159 -23.69 8.66 35.29
CA LYS A 159 -24.00 8.79 36.72
C LYS A 159 -24.77 7.55 37.16
N GLU A 160 -24.19 6.80 38.09
CA GLU A 160 -24.74 5.56 38.67
C GLU A 160 -24.91 5.75 40.19
N GLY A 161 -26.10 6.16 40.63
CA GLY A 161 -26.35 6.51 42.03
C GLY A 161 -25.53 7.74 42.46
N ASP A 162 -24.75 7.59 43.53
CA ASP A 162 -23.91 8.64 44.12
C ASP A 162 -22.51 8.73 43.50
N ARG A 163 -22.22 7.95 42.46
CA ARG A 163 -20.91 7.92 41.79
C ARG A 163 -21.01 8.06 40.27
N PHE A 164 -19.89 8.38 39.64
CA PHE A 164 -19.70 8.43 38.20
C PHE A 164 -18.89 7.24 37.71
N LYS A 165 -19.33 6.69 36.58
CA LYS A 165 -18.62 5.69 35.78
C LYS A 165 -18.10 6.35 34.50
N LEU A 166 -16.78 6.34 34.33
CA LEU A 166 -16.09 6.76 33.13
C LEU A 166 -15.73 5.51 32.32
N GLN A 167 -16.53 5.24 31.29
CA GLN A 167 -16.47 4.06 30.46
C GLN A 167 -15.58 4.32 29.22
N PRO A 168 -14.50 3.56 29.00
CA PRO A 168 -13.81 3.54 27.72
C PRO A 168 -14.72 2.91 26.65
N ALA A 169 -14.61 3.40 25.43
CA ALA A 169 -15.14 2.75 24.23
C ALA A 169 -14.03 1.94 23.54
N ASN A 170 -13.44 1.05 24.31
CA ASN A 170 -12.51 0.00 23.90
C ASN A 170 -12.77 -1.18 24.83
N GLN A 171 -13.26 -2.28 24.27
CA GLN A 171 -13.64 -3.49 25.01
C GLN A 171 -12.48 -4.12 25.81
N SER A 172 -11.23 -3.80 25.48
CA SER A 172 -10.05 -4.31 26.18
C SER A 172 -9.69 -3.51 27.45
N LEU A 173 -10.40 -2.41 27.75
CA LEU A 173 -10.12 -1.53 28.89
C LEU A 173 -11.26 -1.52 29.91
N LEU A 174 -10.91 -1.46 31.19
CA LEU A 174 -11.87 -1.43 32.30
C LEU A 174 -12.41 -0.01 32.56
N PRO A 175 -13.68 0.13 32.99
CA PRO A 175 -14.24 1.42 33.40
C PRO A 175 -13.62 1.94 34.70
N LEU A 176 -13.59 3.26 34.84
CA LEU A 176 -13.17 3.94 36.08
C LEU A 176 -14.40 4.42 36.85
N TYR A 177 -14.42 4.20 38.16
CA TYR A 177 -15.49 4.66 39.05
C TYR A 177 -14.96 5.73 39.99
N ARG A 178 -15.66 6.88 40.11
CA ARG A 178 -15.27 8.02 40.94
C ARG A 178 -16.48 8.64 41.60
N ASP A 179 -16.33 9.08 42.85
CA ASP A 179 -17.42 9.76 43.56
C ASP A 179 -17.65 11.17 43.00
N GLU A 180 -16.57 11.83 42.58
CA GLU A 180 -16.61 13.16 41.95
C GLU A 180 -15.85 13.17 40.62
N VAL A 181 -16.40 13.87 39.63
CA VAL A 181 -15.78 14.10 38.32
C VAL A 181 -16.07 15.53 37.90
N GLU A 182 -15.04 16.28 37.51
CA GLU A 182 -15.21 17.59 36.90
C GLU A 182 -15.28 17.45 35.37
N VAL A 183 -16.40 17.85 34.77
CA VAL A 183 -16.56 17.90 33.31
C VAL A 183 -16.06 19.24 32.80
N ARG A 184 -15.13 19.22 31.83
CA ARG A 184 -14.63 20.43 31.14
C ARG A 184 -15.24 20.65 29.77
N GLY A 185 -15.97 19.66 29.26
CA GLY A 185 -16.72 19.79 28.02
C GLY A 185 -17.14 18.45 27.43
N ILE A 186 -17.95 18.52 26.38
CA ILE A 186 -18.44 17.37 25.62
C ILE A 186 -17.82 17.34 24.23
N VAL A 187 -17.48 16.15 23.73
CA VAL A 187 -16.99 16.00 22.35
C VAL A 187 -18.10 16.40 21.39
N TRP A 188 -17.82 17.42 20.57
CA TRP A 188 -18.73 17.92 19.55
C TRP A 188 -18.45 17.31 18.18
N SER A 189 -17.18 17.27 17.79
CA SER A 189 -16.73 16.66 16.54
C SER A 189 -15.32 16.10 16.66
N VAL A 190 -14.99 15.15 15.77
CA VAL A 190 -13.67 14.54 15.66
C VAL A 190 -13.10 14.95 14.31
N HIS A 191 -11.90 15.50 14.32
CA HIS A 191 -11.17 15.98 13.14
C HIS A 191 -9.88 15.17 13.01
N ARG A 192 -9.85 14.30 12.00
CA ARG A 192 -8.66 13.50 11.74
C ARG A 192 -7.59 14.34 11.07
N ASN A 193 -6.40 14.35 11.64
CA ASN A 193 -5.27 15.00 11.02
C ASN A 193 -4.61 14.00 10.06
N PHE A 194 -5.00 14.02 8.79
CA PHE A 194 -4.31 13.25 7.73
C PHE A 194 -2.95 13.88 7.36
N LYS A 195 -2.18 14.31 8.37
CA LYS A 195 -0.86 14.91 8.24
C LYS A 195 0.18 14.10 9.02
N THR A 196 0.33 12.83 8.69
CA THR A 196 1.67 12.18 8.69
C THR A 196 1.67 10.98 7.75
N LYS A 197 1.71 11.28 6.45
CA LYS A 197 2.47 10.60 5.38
C LYS A 197 1.98 11.20 4.06
N ALA A 198 2.35 12.45 3.86
CA ALA A 198 2.24 13.10 2.57
C ALA A 198 3.50 12.77 1.77
N GLU A 199 3.43 11.69 0.99
CA GLU A 199 3.87 11.72 -0.41
C GLU A 199 2.67 11.21 -1.21
N GLY A 200 2.17 12.06 -2.10
CA GLY A 200 0.77 12.04 -2.51
C GLY A 200 0.41 10.99 -3.53
N VAL A 201 -0.71 10.31 -3.30
CA VAL A 201 -1.68 9.92 -4.33
C VAL A 201 -3.10 10.07 -3.77
N MET A 202 -4.01 10.66 -4.55
CA MET A 202 -5.44 10.72 -4.21
C MET A 202 -5.97 9.30 -3.98
N MET A 203 -6.48 8.99 -2.78
CA MET A 203 -7.12 7.69 -2.56
C MET A 203 -8.45 7.63 -3.29
N ASN A 204 -8.40 7.00 -4.46
CA ASN A 204 -9.54 6.46 -5.18
C ASN A 204 -10.29 5.51 -4.24
N THR A 205 -11.59 5.72 -4.01
CA THR A 205 -12.41 4.89 -3.09
C THR A 205 -12.62 3.46 -3.60
N LYS A 206 -12.10 3.14 -4.78
CA LYS A 206 -12.05 1.80 -5.35
C LYS A 206 -10.78 1.10 -4.88
N GLU A 207 -10.96 -0.01 -4.18
CA GLU A 207 -9.87 -0.96 -3.92
C GLU A 207 -9.53 -1.66 -5.24
N TRP A 208 -8.32 -1.40 -5.77
CA TRP A 208 -7.86 -1.94 -7.04
C TRP A 208 -7.32 -3.35 -6.88
N LYS A 209 -7.96 -4.33 -7.53
CA LYS A 209 -7.58 -5.74 -7.43
C LYS A 209 -6.50 -6.10 -8.43
N THR A 210 -5.54 -6.92 -8.00
CA THR A 210 -4.47 -7.44 -8.87
C THR A 210 -4.45 -8.96 -8.89
N VAL A 211 -3.98 -9.52 -10.01
CA VAL A 211 -3.50 -10.90 -10.09
C VAL A 211 -2.01 -10.90 -10.36
N ASP A 212 -1.27 -11.77 -9.67
CA ASP A 212 0.19 -11.87 -9.75
C ASP A 212 0.59 -13.20 -10.44
N LEU A 213 0.89 -13.13 -11.73
CA LEU A 213 1.29 -14.28 -12.55
C LEU A 213 2.81 -14.43 -12.56
N PHE A 214 3.31 -15.66 -12.52
CA PHE A 214 4.74 -15.94 -12.36
C PHE A 214 5.29 -15.24 -11.10
N ALA A 215 4.52 -15.33 -10.02
CA ALA A 215 4.68 -14.50 -8.83
C ALA A 215 6.04 -14.67 -8.15
N GLY A 216 6.66 -15.85 -8.28
CA GLY A 216 7.87 -16.21 -7.55
C GLY A 216 7.67 -16.03 -6.05
N VAL A 217 8.38 -15.04 -5.49
CA VAL A 217 8.28 -14.66 -4.07
C VAL A 217 7.44 -13.39 -3.85
N GLY A 218 6.64 -12.97 -4.83
CA GLY A 218 5.70 -11.85 -4.72
C GLY A 218 6.37 -10.49 -4.69
N GLY A 219 7.50 -10.30 -5.39
CA GLY A 219 8.15 -9.00 -5.48
C GLY A 219 7.34 -7.96 -6.25
N VAL A 220 6.60 -8.39 -7.28
CA VAL A 220 5.69 -7.51 -8.04
C VAL A 220 4.48 -7.17 -7.18
N ARG A 221 3.84 -8.19 -6.57
CA ARG A 221 2.79 -8.00 -5.58
C ARG A 221 3.17 -7.01 -4.49
N LEU A 222 4.32 -7.18 -3.85
CA LEU A 222 4.74 -6.31 -2.74
C LEU A 222 4.82 -4.85 -3.16
N GLY A 223 5.39 -4.56 -4.34
CA GLY A 223 5.43 -3.20 -4.88
C GLY A 223 4.04 -2.60 -5.12
N PHE A 224 3.10 -3.40 -5.64
CA PHE A 224 1.72 -2.95 -5.88
C PHE A 224 0.90 -2.81 -4.58
N GLU A 225 1.03 -3.74 -3.63
CA GLU A 225 0.34 -3.64 -2.33
C GLU A 225 0.85 -2.43 -1.52
N GLU A 226 2.15 -2.11 -1.59
CA GLU A 226 2.69 -0.87 -1.01
C GLU A 226 2.13 0.42 -1.65
N ALA A 227 1.65 0.35 -2.89
CA ALA A 227 0.99 1.45 -3.59
C ALA A 227 -0.54 1.46 -3.39
N GLY A 228 -1.10 0.54 -2.60
CA GLY A 228 -2.52 0.50 -2.24
C GLY A 228 -3.40 -0.41 -3.09
N PHE A 229 -2.82 -1.32 -3.89
CA PHE A 229 -3.56 -2.39 -4.55
C PHE A 229 -3.78 -3.58 -3.62
N THR A 230 -4.72 -4.46 -3.96
CA THR A 230 -4.98 -5.71 -3.23
C THR A 230 -4.84 -6.90 -4.16
N THR A 231 -3.93 -7.82 -3.88
CA THR A 231 -3.81 -9.06 -4.68
C THR A 231 -4.86 -10.08 -4.29
N VAL A 232 -5.59 -10.58 -5.30
CA VAL A 232 -6.68 -11.56 -5.15
C VAL A 232 -6.35 -12.94 -5.69
N PHE A 233 -5.30 -13.05 -6.51
CA PHE A 233 -4.83 -14.32 -7.07
C PHE A 233 -3.32 -14.26 -7.32
N ALA A 234 -2.64 -15.38 -7.08
CA ALA A 234 -1.22 -15.51 -7.38
C ALA A 234 -0.89 -16.92 -7.87
N ASN A 235 -0.06 -17.01 -8.91
CA ASN A 235 0.38 -18.28 -9.49
C ASN A 235 1.88 -18.30 -9.79
N ASP A 236 2.51 -19.44 -9.53
CA ASP A 236 3.83 -19.80 -10.05
C ASP A 236 3.88 -21.32 -10.30
N PHE A 237 4.78 -21.79 -11.15
CA PHE A 237 4.95 -23.22 -11.39
C PHE A 237 5.98 -23.87 -10.44
N GLU A 238 6.87 -23.07 -9.81
CA GLU A 238 7.96 -23.56 -8.95
C GLU A 238 7.47 -23.82 -7.51
N PRO A 239 7.39 -25.08 -7.04
CA PRO A 239 6.85 -25.36 -5.71
C PRO A 239 7.67 -24.74 -4.57
N LYS A 240 8.98 -24.54 -4.77
CA LYS A 240 9.85 -24.03 -3.70
C LYS A 240 9.59 -22.58 -3.32
N CYS A 241 9.06 -21.74 -4.23
CA CYS A 241 8.78 -20.34 -3.89
C CYS A 241 7.52 -20.21 -3.02
N LYS A 242 6.63 -21.21 -3.01
CA LYS A 242 5.42 -21.23 -2.16
C LYS A 242 5.72 -21.01 -0.69
N PHE A 243 6.75 -21.66 -0.15
CA PHE A 243 7.12 -21.51 1.27
C PHE A 243 7.47 -20.06 1.62
N THR A 244 8.23 -19.40 0.75
CA THR A 244 8.63 -18.00 0.93
C THR A 244 7.42 -17.08 0.73
N TYR A 245 6.64 -17.29 -0.33
CA TYR A 245 5.46 -16.49 -0.64
C TYR A 245 4.43 -16.54 0.50
N ASP A 246 4.00 -17.74 0.88
CA ASP A 246 2.92 -17.93 1.84
C ASP A 246 3.29 -17.52 3.29
N SER A 247 4.58 -17.40 3.59
CA SER A 247 5.07 -16.88 4.87
C SER A 247 4.90 -15.37 5.02
N ASN A 248 4.81 -14.66 3.90
CA ASN A 248 4.77 -13.20 3.82
C ASN A 248 3.39 -12.64 3.49
N PHE A 249 2.56 -13.41 2.79
CA PHE A 249 1.26 -12.95 2.33
C PHE A 249 0.12 -13.78 2.94
N ASN A 250 -0.78 -13.11 3.67
CA ASN A 250 -1.88 -13.79 4.38
C ASN A 250 -3.09 -14.06 3.46
N ASN A 251 -3.41 -13.11 2.57
CA ASN A 251 -4.42 -13.22 1.53
C ASN A 251 -3.80 -13.72 0.20
N ALA A 252 -4.63 -14.36 -0.65
CA ALA A 252 -4.24 -14.88 -1.96
C ALA A 252 -2.93 -15.70 -1.91
N LYS A 253 -2.98 -16.88 -1.27
CA LYS A 253 -1.85 -17.82 -1.20
C LYS A 253 -1.42 -18.27 -2.59
N LEU A 254 -0.15 -18.65 -2.72
CA LEU A 254 0.40 -19.04 -4.02
C LEU A 254 -0.20 -20.36 -4.51
N ILE A 255 -0.82 -20.33 -5.69
CA ILE A 255 -1.25 -21.52 -6.42
C ILE A 255 -0.06 -22.04 -7.22
N VAL A 256 0.42 -23.24 -6.86
CA VAL A 256 1.53 -23.90 -7.55
C VAL A 256 0.97 -24.77 -8.68
N GLU A 257 0.94 -24.22 -9.89
CA GLU A 257 0.49 -24.92 -11.09
C GLU A 257 1.08 -24.25 -12.34
N ASP A 258 1.19 -25.02 -13.42
CA ASP A 258 1.51 -24.50 -14.75
C ASP A 258 0.36 -23.61 -15.25
N ILE A 259 0.64 -22.33 -15.53
CA ILE A 259 -0.35 -21.35 -15.98
C ILE A 259 -1.11 -21.80 -17.25
N THR A 260 -0.49 -22.65 -18.08
CA THR A 260 -1.11 -23.22 -19.28
C THR A 260 -2.31 -24.11 -18.97
N LYS A 261 -2.40 -24.64 -17.74
CA LYS A 261 -3.50 -25.49 -17.26
C LYS A 261 -4.56 -24.74 -16.48
N ILE A 262 -4.30 -23.48 -16.09
CA ILE A 262 -5.24 -22.67 -15.34
C ILE A 262 -6.27 -22.08 -16.30
N GLN A 263 -7.55 -22.42 -16.08
CA GLN A 263 -8.63 -21.83 -16.85
C GLN A 263 -8.82 -20.39 -16.42
N THR A 264 -9.13 -19.51 -17.37
CA THR A 264 -9.35 -18.10 -17.03
C THR A 264 -10.54 -17.94 -16.07
N SER A 265 -11.55 -18.81 -16.15
CA SER A 265 -12.68 -18.87 -15.21
C SER A 265 -12.28 -19.09 -13.74
N ASP A 266 -11.13 -19.72 -13.48
CA ASP A 266 -10.63 -19.99 -12.12
C ASP A 266 -9.91 -18.77 -11.54
N ILE A 267 -9.59 -17.78 -12.37
CA ILE A 267 -8.99 -16.52 -11.96
C ILE A 267 -10.13 -15.56 -11.57
N PRO A 268 -10.14 -14.97 -10.36
CA PRO A 268 -11.13 -13.97 -9.96
C PRO A 268 -11.12 -12.74 -10.85
N ASP A 269 -12.23 -12.00 -10.83
CA ASP A 269 -12.29 -10.67 -11.44
C ASP A 269 -11.21 -9.75 -10.85
N THR A 270 -10.51 -9.05 -11.74
CA THR A 270 -9.34 -8.25 -11.41
C THR A 270 -9.32 -6.95 -12.21
N ASP A 271 -8.74 -5.91 -11.62
CA ASP A 271 -8.53 -4.65 -12.32
C ASP A 271 -7.17 -4.59 -13.01
N PHE A 272 -6.19 -5.35 -12.51
CA PHE A 272 -4.84 -5.37 -13.04
C PHE A 272 -4.28 -6.79 -13.14
N VAL A 273 -3.61 -7.06 -14.26
CA VAL A 273 -2.81 -8.28 -14.46
C VAL A 273 -1.34 -7.93 -14.35
N LEU A 274 -0.64 -8.59 -13.43
CA LEU A 274 0.78 -8.39 -13.17
C LEU A 274 1.54 -9.66 -13.57
N GLY A 275 2.75 -9.52 -14.14
CA GLY A 275 3.60 -10.70 -14.32
C GLY A 275 5.01 -10.47 -14.87
N GLY A 276 5.97 -11.20 -14.30
CA GLY A 276 7.35 -11.30 -14.79
C GLY A 276 7.54 -12.57 -15.61
N PHE A 277 7.03 -12.60 -16.85
CA PHE A 277 7.01 -13.82 -17.65
C PHE A 277 8.41 -14.18 -18.20
N PRO A 278 8.74 -15.48 -18.34
CA PRO A 278 10.01 -15.90 -18.92
C PRO A 278 10.24 -15.42 -20.36
N CYS A 279 11.45 -14.94 -20.67
CA CYS A 279 11.84 -14.51 -22.02
C CYS A 279 12.01 -15.72 -22.95
N GLN A 280 11.12 -15.91 -23.94
CA GLN A 280 11.21 -16.96 -24.96
C GLN A 280 11.04 -16.38 -26.37
N ALA A 281 11.66 -17.00 -27.37
CA ALA A 281 11.47 -16.65 -28.78
C ALA A 281 10.06 -17.05 -29.26
N PHE A 282 9.47 -16.25 -30.15
CA PHE A 282 8.20 -16.58 -30.81
C PHE A 282 8.44 -17.09 -32.24
N SER A 283 7.68 -18.08 -32.68
CA SER A 283 7.58 -18.43 -34.10
C SER A 283 6.43 -17.65 -34.76
N ILE A 284 6.74 -16.83 -35.77
CA ILE A 284 5.76 -16.00 -36.51
C ILE A 284 4.68 -16.86 -37.20
N ALA A 285 5.01 -18.11 -37.57
CA ALA A 285 4.09 -19.00 -38.28
C ALA A 285 2.87 -19.40 -37.43
N GLY A 286 3.03 -19.52 -36.11
CA GLY A 286 1.93 -19.87 -35.20
C GLY A 286 0.95 -18.72 -34.90
N TYR A 287 1.37 -17.46 -35.08
CA TYR A 287 0.53 -16.29 -34.79
C TYR A 287 -0.59 -16.08 -35.83
N ARG A 288 -0.39 -16.52 -37.08
CA ARG A 288 -1.34 -16.28 -38.19
C ARG A 288 -2.67 -17.03 -38.06
N GLN A 289 -2.84 -17.90 -37.05
CA GLN A 289 -4.04 -18.73 -36.86
C GLN A 289 -5.03 -18.20 -35.80
N GLY A 290 -4.74 -17.07 -35.13
CA GLY A 290 -5.67 -16.33 -34.26
C GLY A 290 -5.95 -16.94 -32.88
N PHE A 291 -6.66 -16.18 -32.02
CA PHE A 291 -7.37 -16.59 -30.77
C PHE A 291 -7.61 -18.09 -30.51
N LYS A 292 -8.28 -18.69 -31.50
CA LYS A 292 -9.25 -19.78 -31.32
C LYS A 292 -8.73 -21.14 -31.76
N ASP A 293 -7.43 -21.29 -31.95
CA ASP A 293 -6.85 -22.56 -32.36
C ASP A 293 -6.58 -23.42 -31.12
N ASP A 294 -7.18 -24.62 -31.06
CA ASP A 294 -7.13 -25.57 -29.93
C ASP A 294 -5.73 -26.17 -29.70
N LYS A 295 -4.75 -25.81 -30.55
CA LYS A 295 -3.35 -26.20 -30.39
C LYS A 295 -2.63 -25.19 -29.52
N GLY A 296 -2.59 -25.52 -28.22
CA GLY A 296 -1.90 -24.77 -27.16
C GLY A 296 -0.66 -24.02 -27.64
N ARG A 297 -0.72 -22.70 -27.48
CA ARG A 297 0.39 -21.81 -27.79
C ARG A 297 1.47 -22.03 -26.74
N GLY A 298 2.53 -22.75 -27.10
CA GLY A 298 3.62 -23.09 -26.16
C GLY A 298 4.52 -21.94 -25.70
N ASN A 299 4.00 -20.70 -25.61
CA ASN A 299 4.74 -19.56 -25.12
C ASN A 299 3.92 -18.80 -24.06
N LEU A 300 4.53 -18.68 -22.87
CA LEU A 300 3.91 -18.16 -21.65
C LEU A 300 3.38 -16.74 -21.74
N PHE A 301 3.89 -15.91 -22.68
CA PHE A 301 3.29 -14.60 -22.95
C PHE A 301 1.85 -14.72 -23.48
N PHE A 302 1.56 -15.72 -24.32
CA PHE A 302 0.21 -15.88 -24.86
C PHE A 302 -0.78 -16.39 -23.80
N ASP A 303 -0.32 -17.09 -22.76
CA ASP A 303 -1.14 -17.41 -21.60
C ASP A 303 -1.52 -16.15 -20.82
N VAL A 304 -0.58 -15.21 -20.65
CA VAL A 304 -0.89 -13.88 -20.11
C VAL A 304 -1.90 -13.16 -20.99
N ALA A 305 -1.70 -13.16 -22.32
CA ALA A 305 -2.61 -12.52 -23.27
C ALA A 305 -4.02 -13.10 -23.21
N ARG A 306 -4.17 -14.44 -23.11
CA ARG A 306 -5.46 -15.12 -22.92
C ARG A 306 -6.17 -14.67 -21.64
N ILE A 307 -5.42 -14.49 -20.54
CA ILE A 307 -5.98 -14.01 -19.27
C ILE A 307 -6.41 -12.55 -19.39
N ILE A 308 -5.62 -11.69 -20.04
CA ILE A 308 -6.00 -10.29 -20.32
C ILE A 308 -7.24 -10.24 -21.22
N GLU A 309 -7.31 -11.10 -22.24
CA GLU A 309 -8.46 -11.20 -23.15
C GLU A 309 -9.76 -11.59 -22.41
N ASP A 310 -9.71 -12.57 -21.51
CA ASP A 310 -10.88 -12.99 -20.72
C ASP A 310 -11.25 -11.96 -19.63
N LYS A 311 -10.27 -11.52 -18.84
CA LYS A 311 -10.51 -10.66 -17.66
C LYS A 311 -10.75 -9.21 -17.99
N GLN A 312 -10.33 -8.76 -19.17
CA GLN A 312 -10.49 -7.39 -19.61
C GLN A 312 -10.11 -6.36 -18.53
N PRO A 313 -8.93 -6.51 -17.87
CA PRO A 313 -8.53 -5.64 -16.76
C PRO A 313 -8.47 -4.16 -17.18
N THR A 314 -8.53 -3.26 -16.21
CA THR A 314 -8.30 -1.82 -16.44
C THR A 314 -6.91 -1.57 -17.03
N GLY A 315 -5.91 -2.30 -16.55
CA GLY A 315 -4.57 -2.27 -17.11
C GLY A 315 -3.73 -3.49 -16.74
N PHE A 316 -2.45 -3.45 -17.09
CA PHE A 316 -1.49 -4.50 -16.74
C PHE A 316 -0.09 -3.94 -16.55
N LEU A 317 0.75 -4.70 -15.85
CA LEU A 317 2.19 -4.49 -15.82
C LEU A 317 2.91 -5.81 -16.09
N LEU A 318 3.74 -5.83 -17.13
CA LEU A 318 4.60 -6.96 -17.48
C LEU A 318 6.07 -6.58 -17.36
N GLU A 319 6.88 -7.45 -16.77
CA GLU A 319 8.32 -7.27 -16.63
C GLU A 319 9.08 -8.30 -17.48
N ASN A 320 10.23 -7.88 -18.03
CA ASN A 320 11.16 -8.79 -18.67
C ASN A 320 12.60 -8.25 -18.69
N VAL A 321 13.56 -9.05 -19.17
CA VAL A 321 14.95 -8.65 -19.37
C VAL A 321 15.07 -7.55 -20.44
N LYS A 322 16.03 -6.63 -20.28
CA LYS A 322 16.23 -5.49 -21.21
C LYS A 322 16.39 -5.91 -22.68
N ASN A 323 16.94 -7.10 -22.92
CA ASN A 323 17.22 -7.62 -24.25
C ASN A 323 15.95 -7.97 -25.04
N LEU A 324 14.76 -7.95 -24.43
CA LEU A 324 13.50 -8.22 -25.12
C LEU A 324 13.30 -7.32 -26.36
N LYS A 325 13.70 -6.03 -26.29
CA LYS A 325 13.58 -5.09 -27.43
C LYS A 325 14.47 -5.43 -28.63
N THR A 326 15.57 -6.15 -28.42
CA THR A 326 16.51 -6.53 -29.48
C THR A 326 16.46 -8.02 -29.81
N HIS A 327 15.71 -8.80 -29.02
CA HIS A 327 15.55 -10.23 -29.19
C HIS A 327 14.89 -10.55 -30.54
N ASP A 328 15.44 -11.55 -31.25
CA ASP A 328 14.99 -11.95 -32.59
C ASP A 328 14.90 -10.75 -33.57
N GLY A 329 15.94 -9.91 -33.61
CA GLY A 329 15.94 -8.71 -34.46
C GLY A 329 14.87 -7.67 -34.08
N GLY A 330 14.37 -7.73 -32.84
CA GLY A 330 13.28 -6.90 -32.33
C GLY A 330 11.87 -7.41 -32.67
N ASN A 331 11.74 -8.55 -33.36
CA ASN A 331 10.43 -9.12 -33.70
C ASN A 331 9.65 -9.58 -32.46
N THR A 332 10.36 -10.09 -31.45
CA THR A 332 9.73 -10.61 -30.22
C THR A 332 8.91 -9.54 -29.50
N TYR A 333 9.50 -8.36 -29.26
CA TYR A 333 8.78 -7.25 -28.64
C TYR A 333 7.68 -6.70 -29.54
N LYS A 334 7.88 -6.62 -30.86
CA LYS A 334 6.84 -6.16 -31.80
C LYS A 334 5.58 -7.05 -31.77
N VAL A 335 5.76 -8.38 -31.68
CA VAL A 335 4.64 -9.32 -31.55
C VAL A 335 3.92 -9.12 -30.22
N ILE A 336 4.65 -8.96 -29.12
CA ILE A 336 4.07 -8.68 -27.80
C ILE A 336 3.24 -7.39 -27.84
N GLU A 337 3.83 -6.29 -28.29
CA GLU A 337 3.20 -4.98 -28.36
C GLU A 337 1.95 -5.00 -29.25
N LYS A 338 2.07 -5.58 -30.46
CA LYS A 338 0.94 -5.75 -31.37
C LYS A 338 -0.17 -6.60 -30.75
N THR A 339 0.17 -7.68 -30.08
CA THR A 339 -0.82 -8.57 -29.45
C THR A 339 -1.62 -7.81 -28.39
N LEU A 340 -0.95 -7.05 -27.52
CA LEU A 340 -1.60 -6.26 -26.48
C LEU A 340 -2.47 -5.13 -27.08
N GLN A 341 -2.03 -4.51 -28.18
CA GLN A 341 -2.81 -3.52 -28.93
C GLN A 341 -4.04 -4.14 -29.61
N ASP A 342 -3.88 -5.32 -30.23
CA ASP A 342 -4.97 -6.07 -30.87
C ASP A 342 -6.04 -6.49 -29.82
N LEU A 343 -5.66 -6.63 -28.53
CA LEU A 343 -6.59 -6.83 -27.39
C LEU A 343 -7.28 -5.54 -26.90
N GLY A 344 -6.98 -4.38 -27.51
CA GLY A 344 -7.58 -3.10 -27.17
C GLY A 344 -6.87 -2.29 -26.07
N TYR A 345 -5.58 -2.56 -25.81
CA TYR A 345 -4.78 -1.82 -24.83
C TYR A 345 -3.81 -0.84 -25.48
N HIS A 346 -3.66 0.32 -24.83
CA HIS A 346 -2.68 1.33 -25.17
C HIS A 346 -1.41 1.11 -24.33
N VAL A 347 -0.29 0.81 -25.00
CA VAL A 347 0.93 0.26 -24.38
C VAL A 347 2.06 1.29 -24.34
N LYS A 348 2.71 1.43 -23.18
CA LYS A 348 3.98 2.15 -22.99
C LYS A 348 5.04 1.19 -22.44
N SER A 349 6.30 1.30 -22.88
CA SER A 349 7.39 0.50 -22.32
C SER A 349 8.71 1.26 -22.13
N LYS A 350 9.39 1.00 -21.01
CA LYS A 350 10.67 1.65 -20.67
C LYS A 350 11.63 0.65 -20.01
N VAL A 351 12.92 0.79 -20.31
CA VAL A 351 13.98 0.05 -19.61
C VAL A 351 14.41 0.89 -18.42
N LEU A 352 14.30 0.33 -17.20
CA LEU A 352 14.68 1.02 -15.96
C LEU A 352 15.79 0.25 -15.25
N ASN A 353 16.75 0.99 -14.71
CA ASN A 353 17.83 0.45 -13.90
C ASN A 353 17.52 0.58 -12.40
N SER A 354 17.66 -0.51 -11.63
CA SER A 354 17.32 -0.53 -10.20
C SER A 354 18.09 0.51 -9.37
N MET A 355 19.34 0.79 -9.72
CA MET A 355 20.13 1.84 -9.05
C MET A 355 19.71 3.26 -9.39
N GLU A 356 19.07 3.49 -10.53
CA GLU A 356 18.64 4.82 -10.99
C GLU A 356 17.17 5.09 -10.65
N TYR A 357 16.36 4.05 -10.50
CA TYR A 357 14.91 4.19 -10.31
C TYR A 357 14.40 3.58 -9.00
N GLY A 358 15.18 2.75 -8.31
CA GLY A 358 14.76 2.11 -7.05
C GLY A 358 15.54 2.56 -5.82
N ASN A 359 16.59 3.38 -5.98
CA ASN A 359 17.56 3.66 -4.92
C ASN A 359 18.08 2.38 -4.24
N VAL A 360 18.41 1.38 -5.05
CA VAL A 360 18.99 0.10 -4.59
C VAL A 360 20.37 -0.06 -5.22
N PRO A 361 21.43 -0.43 -4.48
CA PRO A 361 22.79 -0.50 -5.01
C PRO A 361 22.99 -1.74 -5.90
N GLN A 362 22.22 -1.85 -6.98
CA GLN A 362 22.25 -2.94 -7.94
C GLN A 362 22.14 -2.41 -9.36
N ASN A 363 23.12 -2.75 -10.20
CA ASN A 363 23.01 -2.55 -11.64
C ASN A 363 22.15 -3.65 -12.25
N ARG A 364 20.85 -3.39 -12.38
CA ARG A 364 19.84 -4.32 -12.92
C ARG A 364 18.86 -3.55 -13.79
N GLU A 365 19.01 -3.74 -15.09
CA GLU A 365 18.16 -3.17 -16.13
C GLU A 365 17.07 -4.17 -16.54
N ARG A 366 15.82 -3.71 -16.54
CA ARG A 366 14.64 -4.48 -16.93
C ARG A 366 13.69 -3.63 -17.74
N ILE A 367 13.03 -4.25 -18.72
CA ILE A 367 11.94 -3.61 -19.44
C ILE A 367 10.66 -3.83 -18.64
N TYR A 368 9.91 -2.73 -18.49
CA TYR A 368 8.56 -2.73 -17.95
C TYR A 368 7.62 -2.32 -19.07
N ILE A 369 6.53 -3.07 -19.22
CA ILE A 369 5.48 -2.86 -20.22
C ILE A 369 4.20 -2.61 -19.45
N VAL A 370 3.67 -1.39 -19.56
CA VAL A 370 2.43 -0.98 -18.90
C VAL A 370 1.39 -0.71 -19.98
N GLY A 371 0.18 -1.20 -19.79
CA GLY A 371 -0.91 -0.94 -20.71
C GLY A 371 -2.21 -0.62 -19.99
N PHE A 372 -3.03 0.24 -20.59
CA PHE A 372 -4.35 0.59 -20.12
C PHE A 372 -5.37 0.39 -21.23
N LYS A 373 -6.57 -0.05 -20.85
CA LYS A 373 -7.70 -0.17 -21.77
C LYS A 373 -8.26 1.21 -22.15
N ASP A 374 -8.19 2.16 -21.23
CA ASP A 374 -8.57 3.55 -21.45
C ASP A 374 -7.39 4.34 -22.03
N GLN A 375 -7.58 4.90 -23.23
CA GLN A 375 -6.58 5.71 -23.93
C GLN A 375 -6.11 6.92 -23.11
N SER A 376 -7.04 7.62 -22.44
CA SER A 376 -6.72 8.83 -21.69
C SER A 376 -5.78 8.51 -20.52
N LYS A 377 -5.97 7.37 -19.86
CA LYS A 377 -5.09 6.88 -18.79
C LYS A 377 -3.70 6.54 -19.32
N ALA A 378 -3.62 5.89 -20.46
CA ALA A 378 -2.33 5.59 -21.11
C ALA A 378 -1.59 6.86 -21.52
N GLU A 379 -2.28 7.87 -22.03
CA GLU A 379 -1.69 9.16 -22.40
C GLU A 379 -1.13 9.89 -21.17
N MET A 380 -1.89 9.94 -20.07
CA MET A 380 -1.47 10.57 -18.81
C MET A 380 -0.37 9.80 -18.05
N PHE A 381 -0.26 8.48 -18.22
CA PHE A 381 0.70 7.66 -17.48
C PHE A 381 2.13 7.94 -17.93
N GLU A 382 2.99 8.31 -17.00
CA GLU A 382 4.43 8.39 -17.23
C GLU A 382 5.18 7.44 -16.30
N PHE A 383 6.27 6.85 -16.81
CA PHE A 383 7.15 6.07 -15.94
C PHE A 383 7.83 6.99 -14.93
N PRO A 384 8.16 6.49 -13.72
CA PRO A 384 8.74 7.33 -12.68
C PRO A 384 10.06 7.95 -13.14
N GLU A 385 10.32 9.17 -12.68
CA GLU A 385 11.59 9.86 -12.93
C GLU A 385 12.76 9.18 -12.17
N PRO A 386 14.01 9.30 -12.66
CA PRO A 386 15.18 8.82 -11.93
C PRO A 386 15.27 9.43 -10.53
N THR A 387 15.84 8.67 -9.60
CA THR A 387 16.15 9.14 -8.24
C THR A 387 17.62 8.88 -7.92
N PRO A 388 18.30 9.78 -7.18
CA PRO A 388 19.69 9.56 -6.80
C PRO A 388 19.89 8.27 -6.00
N LEU A 389 20.97 7.54 -6.30
CA LEU A 389 21.41 6.43 -5.47
C LEU A 389 22.07 6.97 -4.20
N THR A 390 21.39 6.84 -3.06
CA THR A 390 21.92 7.19 -1.74
C THR A 390 22.34 5.97 -0.94
N LYS A 391 21.76 4.80 -1.22
CA LYS A 391 22.14 3.53 -0.58
C LYS A 391 23.44 2.97 -1.14
N LYS A 392 24.28 2.45 -0.26
CA LYS A 392 25.55 1.77 -0.56
C LYS A 392 25.41 0.26 -0.35
N ILE A 393 26.35 -0.49 -0.91
CA ILE A 393 26.46 -1.93 -0.65
C ILE A 393 26.70 -2.24 0.82
N THR A 394 27.30 -1.34 1.60
CA THR A 394 27.46 -1.53 3.04
C THR A 394 26.14 -1.52 3.80
N ASP A 395 25.14 -0.77 3.30
CA ASP A 395 23.87 -0.53 4.00
C ASP A 395 22.91 -1.74 3.93
N ILE A 396 23.22 -2.71 3.07
CA ILE A 396 22.45 -3.95 2.89
C ILE A 396 23.05 -5.13 3.64
N LEU A 397 24.28 -5.01 4.17
CA LEU A 397 25.00 -6.14 4.75
C LEU A 397 24.42 -6.53 6.10
N GLU A 398 24.54 -7.80 6.45
CA GLU A 398 24.26 -8.28 7.81
C GLU A 398 25.49 -8.03 8.69
N ASP A 399 25.24 -7.65 9.95
CA ASP A 399 26.30 -7.41 10.94
C ASP A 399 26.99 -8.72 11.36
N GLU A 400 26.19 -9.78 11.49
CA GLU A 400 26.62 -11.12 11.85
C GLU A 400 26.31 -12.10 10.70
N VAL A 401 27.35 -12.77 10.21
CA VAL A 401 27.26 -13.68 9.07
C VAL A 401 27.95 -15.00 9.41
N ASP A 402 27.27 -16.09 9.12
CA ASP A 402 27.77 -17.46 9.33
C ASP A 402 29.04 -17.73 8.50
N GLU A 403 30.02 -18.40 9.11
CA GLU A 403 31.29 -18.80 8.49
C GLU A 403 31.12 -19.54 7.16
N LYS A 404 29.99 -20.27 6.96
CA LYS A 404 29.70 -20.98 5.72
C LYS A 404 29.72 -20.08 4.47
N TYR A 405 29.42 -18.79 4.62
CA TYR A 405 29.42 -17.81 3.53
C TYR A 405 30.81 -17.29 3.17
N TYR A 406 31.77 -17.42 4.08
CA TYR A 406 33.14 -16.99 3.86
C TYR A 406 33.90 -17.97 2.98
N TYR A 407 34.81 -17.43 2.19
CA TYR A 407 35.76 -18.18 1.38
C TYR A 407 37.03 -18.52 2.15
N ASN A 408 37.27 -17.94 3.32
CA ASN A 408 38.44 -18.19 4.16
C ASN A 408 38.80 -19.68 4.22
N GLY A 409 40.05 -20.03 3.87
CA GLY A 409 40.52 -21.43 3.85
C GLY A 409 39.99 -22.32 2.73
N LYS A 410 39.13 -21.81 1.81
CA LYS A 410 38.64 -22.55 0.64
C LYS A 410 39.55 -22.32 -0.57
N PRO A 411 39.64 -23.24 -1.55
CA PRO A 411 40.52 -23.09 -2.72
C PRO A 411 40.35 -21.79 -3.50
N LEU A 412 39.13 -21.25 -3.55
CA LEU A 412 38.85 -19.99 -4.25
C LEU A 412 39.45 -18.78 -3.53
N PHE A 413 39.67 -18.82 -2.21
CA PHE A 413 40.23 -17.71 -1.44
C PHE A 413 41.61 -17.30 -1.92
N GLU A 414 42.48 -18.28 -2.22
CA GLU A 414 43.82 -18.01 -2.74
C GLU A 414 43.81 -17.22 -4.06
N LEU A 415 42.73 -17.33 -4.83
CA LEU A 415 42.53 -16.61 -6.09
C LEU A 415 41.86 -15.23 -5.90
N LEU A 416 41.30 -14.96 -4.71
CA LEU A 416 40.55 -13.74 -4.41
C LEU A 416 41.33 -12.79 -3.51
N LYS A 417 42.19 -13.28 -2.62
CA LYS A 417 42.76 -12.54 -1.48
C LYS A 417 43.51 -11.25 -1.84
N ASP A 418 44.20 -11.23 -2.98
CA ASP A 418 45.00 -10.07 -3.38
C ASP A 418 44.15 -8.97 -4.05
N GLU A 419 42.97 -9.34 -4.58
CA GLU A 419 42.10 -8.46 -5.38
C GLU A 419 40.86 -8.00 -4.60
N VAL A 420 40.32 -8.85 -3.72
CA VAL A 420 39.10 -8.61 -2.93
C VAL A 420 39.50 -8.14 -1.53
N ASN A 421 39.83 -6.86 -1.42
CA ASN A 421 40.44 -6.27 -0.21
C ASN A 421 39.81 -4.94 0.24
N GLU A 422 38.81 -4.43 -0.47
CA GLU A 422 38.16 -3.16 -0.15
C GLU A 422 36.71 -3.33 0.31
N VAL A 423 36.39 -2.74 1.46
CA VAL A 423 35.03 -2.66 2.00
C VAL A 423 34.16 -1.75 1.12
N GLY A 424 32.91 -2.15 0.91
CA GLY A 424 31.95 -1.39 0.09
C GLY A 424 32.14 -1.56 -1.42
N GLN A 425 33.04 -2.46 -1.85
CA GLN A 425 33.22 -2.84 -3.25
C GLN A 425 32.67 -4.23 -3.51
N VAL A 426 32.16 -4.45 -4.72
CA VAL A 426 31.63 -5.75 -5.15
C VAL A 426 32.47 -6.30 -6.29
N TYR A 427 32.78 -7.58 -6.19
CA TYR A 427 33.67 -8.31 -7.08
C TYR A 427 32.94 -9.51 -7.69
N GLN A 428 33.48 -10.03 -8.79
CA GLN A 428 33.02 -11.28 -9.41
C GLN A 428 34.22 -12.10 -9.89
N TRP A 429 34.21 -13.41 -9.61
CA TRP A 429 35.20 -14.34 -10.15
C TRP A 429 34.88 -14.70 -11.61
N ARG A 430 35.63 -14.20 -12.59
CA ARG A 430 35.39 -14.44 -14.02
C ARG A 430 36.18 -15.63 -14.57
N ARG A 431 36.10 -16.79 -13.89
CA ARG A 431 36.80 -18.08 -14.19
C ARG A 431 38.33 -18.03 -14.24
N LYS A 432 38.92 -16.90 -14.62
CA LYS A 432 40.36 -16.68 -14.81
C LYS A 432 40.88 -15.47 -14.04
N TYR A 433 40.01 -14.52 -13.70
CA TYR A 433 40.42 -13.26 -13.05
C TYR A 433 39.30 -12.72 -12.16
N VAL A 434 39.65 -11.85 -11.22
CA VAL A 434 38.70 -11.12 -10.38
C VAL A 434 38.31 -9.81 -11.06
N ARG A 435 37.01 -9.54 -11.15
CA ARG A 435 36.49 -8.28 -11.69
C ARG A 435 35.89 -7.44 -10.58
N LYS A 436 36.52 -6.30 -10.27
CA LYS A 436 35.95 -5.25 -9.41
C LYS A 436 34.85 -4.48 -10.15
N ASN A 437 33.72 -4.22 -9.49
CA ASN A 437 32.69 -3.32 -10.00
C ASN A 437 33.03 -1.87 -9.65
N LYS A 438 33.45 -1.09 -10.64
CA LYS A 438 33.88 0.31 -10.48
C LYS A 438 32.80 1.24 -9.92
N LYS A 439 31.52 0.87 -10.00
CA LYS A 439 30.41 1.68 -9.48
C LYS A 439 30.10 1.41 -8.00
N GLY A 440 30.78 0.46 -7.35
CA GLY A 440 30.50 0.13 -5.94
C GLY A 440 29.11 -0.46 -5.68
N VAL A 441 28.47 -1.00 -6.73
CA VAL A 441 27.13 -1.62 -6.67
C VAL A 441 27.20 -3.11 -6.99
N SER A 442 26.16 -3.85 -6.64
CA SER A 442 26.03 -5.24 -7.03
C SER A 442 25.78 -5.35 -8.54
N PRO A 443 26.37 -6.33 -9.24
CA PRO A 443 25.85 -6.75 -10.53
C PRO A 443 24.42 -7.30 -10.39
N THR A 444 23.73 -7.50 -11.50
CA THR A 444 22.44 -8.20 -11.52
C THR A 444 22.59 -9.58 -10.88
N LEU A 445 21.79 -9.87 -9.85
CA LEU A 445 21.69 -11.21 -9.27
C LEU A 445 21.06 -12.17 -10.29
N THR A 446 21.60 -13.38 -10.39
CA THR A 446 21.13 -14.41 -11.34
C THR A 446 20.61 -15.62 -10.60
N ALA A 447 19.58 -16.29 -11.13
CA ALA A 447 18.99 -17.47 -10.48
C ALA A 447 19.98 -18.64 -10.26
N ASN A 448 21.04 -18.71 -11.06
CA ASN A 448 22.07 -19.73 -10.93
C ASN A 448 23.22 -19.36 -9.97
N MET A 449 23.20 -18.19 -9.32
CA MET A 449 24.30 -17.77 -8.44
C MET A 449 24.47 -18.68 -7.21
N GLY A 450 23.39 -19.33 -6.77
CA GLY A 450 23.44 -20.30 -5.68
C GLY A 450 24.24 -21.57 -6.01
N MET A 451 24.51 -21.82 -7.29
CA MET A 451 25.33 -22.95 -7.78
C MET A 451 26.82 -22.58 -7.93
N GLY A 452 27.21 -21.36 -7.55
CA GLY A 452 28.57 -20.86 -7.70
C GLY A 452 28.88 -20.32 -9.10
N GLY A 453 30.16 -20.15 -9.41
CA GLY A 453 30.63 -19.70 -10.71
C GLY A 453 30.68 -18.18 -10.88
N HIS A 454 30.57 -17.72 -12.13
CA HIS A 454 31.09 -16.41 -12.52
C HIS A 454 30.19 -15.20 -12.29
N ASN A 455 28.99 -15.41 -11.73
CA ASN A 455 28.01 -14.36 -11.48
C ASN A 455 27.74 -14.12 -10.00
N VAL A 456 28.43 -14.83 -9.10
CA VAL A 456 28.30 -14.61 -7.65
C VAL A 456 28.91 -13.26 -7.27
N PRO A 457 28.15 -12.36 -6.62
CA PRO A 457 28.71 -11.17 -6.00
C PRO A 457 29.57 -11.57 -4.80
N ILE A 458 30.82 -11.13 -4.81
CA ILE A 458 31.82 -11.39 -3.77
C ILE A 458 32.20 -10.04 -3.15
N ILE A 459 32.34 -9.98 -1.84
CA ILE A 459 32.74 -8.78 -1.11
C ILE A 459 33.84 -9.09 -0.10
N TYR A 460 34.49 -8.03 0.37
CA TYR A 460 35.24 -8.03 1.62
C TYR A 460 34.47 -7.19 2.63
N ASP A 461 34.16 -7.76 3.79
CA ASP A 461 33.37 -7.10 4.84
C ASP A 461 34.21 -6.61 6.04
N GLY A 462 35.54 -6.66 5.91
CA GLY A 462 36.47 -6.35 7.01
C GLY A 462 36.83 -7.55 7.89
N LYS A 463 36.01 -8.61 7.90
CA LYS A 463 36.28 -9.88 8.60
C LYS A 463 36.86 -10.93 7.66
N GLY A 464 36.41 -10.95 6.40
CA GLY A 464 36.90 -11.88 5.40
C GLY A 464 36.26 -11.72 4.03
N ILE A 465 36.68 -12.57 3.09
CA ILE A 465 36.13 -12.59 1.74
C ILE A 465 34.95 -13.52 1.72
N ARG A 466 33.78 -13.05 1.29
CA ARG A 466 32.55 -13.85 1.28
C ARG A 466 31.65 -13.53 0.11
N LYS A 467 30.70 -14.41 -0.14
CA LYS A 467 29.54 -14.09 -0.99
C LYS A 467 28.48 -13.37 -0.15
N LEU A 468 27.56 -12.69 -0.82
CA LEU A 468 26.37 -12.16 -0.17
C LEU A 468 25.49 -13.30 0.37
N THR A 469 24.85 -13.10 1.51
CA THR A 469 23.87 -14.04 2.08
C THR A 469 22.54 -13.97 1.31
N PRO A 470 21.64 -14.94 1.50
CA PRO A 470 20.27 -14.83 0.97
C PRO A 470 19.55 -13.57 1.45
N ARG A 471 19.62 -13.20 2.74
CA ARG A 471 19.00 -11.98 3.28
C ARG A 471 19.53 -10.73 2.58
N GLU A 472 20.84 -10.60 2.44
CA GLU A 472 21.48 -9.47 1.74
C GLU A 472 21.06 -9.42 0.25
N CYS A 473 20.88 -10.58 -0.39
CA CYS A 473 20.38 -10.67 -1.77
C CYS A 473 18.92 -10.20 -1.90
N PHE A 474 18.06 -10.48 -0.91
CA PHE A 474 16.69 -9.95 -0.86
C PHE A 474 16.67 -8.43 -0.57
N ARG A 475 17.53 -7.93 0.33
CA ARG A 475 17.73 -6.48 0.55
C ARG A 475 18.18 -5.75 -0.72
N ILE A 476 19.05 -6.38 -1.53
CA ILE A 476 19.48 -5.90 -2.86
C ILE A 476 18.35 -5.86 -3.89
N GLN A 477 17.28 -6.62 -3.70
CA GLN A 477 16.08 -6.53 -4.52
C GLN A 477 15.04 -5.56 -3.91
N GLY A 478 15.38 -4.95 -2.76
CA GLY A 478 14.57 -3.99 -2.04
C GLY A 478 13.43 -4.61 -1.22
N PHE A 479 13.51 -5.90 -0.89
CA PHE A 479 12.60 -6.51 0.08
C PHE A 479 12.89 -5.97 1.49
N PRO A 480 11.86 -5.80 2.34
CA PRO A 480 12.04 -5.30 3.70
C PRO A 480 12.66 -6.37 4.61
N ASP A 481 13.21 -5.92 5.74
CA ASP A 481 13.93 -6.80 6.67
C ASP A 481 13.02 -7.79 7.41
N ASP A 482 11.76 -7.42 7.62
CA ASP A 482 10.72 -8.29 8.18
C ASP A 482 10.16 -9.31 7.16
N TYR A 483 10.56 -9.22 5.88
CA TYR A 483 10.22 -10.23 4.87
C TYR A 483 10.83 -11.58 5.26
N LYS A 484 9.99 -12.57 5.52
CA LYS A 484 10.37 -13.87 6.06
C LYS A 484 11.02 -14.74 4.98
N LEU A 485 12.20 -15.27 5.28
CA LEU A 485 12.86 -16.30 4.47
C LEU A 485 12.69 -17.65 5.19
N PRO A 486 12.11 -18.67 4.54
CA PRO A 486 11.90 -19.97 5.16
C PRO A 486 13.23 -20.73 5.31
N ASP A 487 13.26 -21.70 6.23
CA ASP A 487 14.37 -22.63 6.39
C ASP A 487 14.38 -23.67 5.26
N ILE A 488 14.92 -23.26 4.11
CA ILE A 488 15.17 -24.08 2.92
C ILE A 488 16.61 -23.88 2.47
N ALA A 489 17.11 -24.75 1.59
CA ALA A 489 18.47 -24.65 1.08
C ALA A 489 18.79 -23.25 0.52
N ASP A 490 19.94 -22.67 0.91
CA ASP A 490 20.39 -21.36 0.44
C ASP A 490 20.37 -21.25 -1.10
N SER A 491 20.70 -22.35 -1.81
CA SER A 491 20.65 -22.40 -3.27
C SER A 491 19.26 -22.11 -3.85
N ALA A 492 18.19 -22.51 -3.15
CA ALA A 492 16.82 -22.19 -3.51
C ALA A 492 16.50 -20.71 -3.22
N LEU A 493 16.92 -20.17 -2.08
CA LEU A 493 16.74 -18.75 -1.75
C LEU A 493 17.50 -17.84 -2.71
N TYR A 494 18.73 -18.20 -3.10
CA TYR A 494 19.49 -17.47 -4.12
C TYR A 494 18.80 -17.52 -5.50
N LYS A 495 18.22 -18.67 -5.89
CA LYS A 495 17.44 -18.79 -7.12
C LYS A 495 16.24 -17.84 -7.09
N GLN A 496 15.51 -17.82 -5.99
CA GLN A 496 14.37 -16.93 -5.77
C GLN A 496 14.78 -15.46 -5.85
N ALA A 497 15.81 -15.05 -5.12
CA ALA A 497 16.32 -13.68 -5.14
C ALA A 497 16.79 -13.25 -6.56
N GLY A 498 17.46 -14.14 -7.29
CA GLY A 498 17.93 -13.85 -8.66
C GLY A 498 16.80 -13.69 -9.68
N ASN A 499 15.75 -14.52 -9.58
CA ASN A 499 14.55 -14.42 -10.42
C ASN A 499 13.60 -13.29 -10.02
N SER A 500 13.67 -12.83 -8.77
CA SER A 500 12.83 -11.74 -8.28
C SER A 500 13.10 -10.41 -8.99
N VAL A 501 12.26 -9.43 -8.69
CA VAL A 501 12.25 -8.07 -9.25
C VAL A 501 12.75 -7.04 -8.23
N SER A 502 12.94 -5.80 -8.67
CA SER A 502 13.29 -4.69 -7.79
C SER A 502 12.02 -4.06 -7.20
N VAL A 503 11.66 -4.42 -5.98
CA VAL A 503 10.43 -3.99 -5.30
C VAL A 503 10.24 -2.46 -5.33
N PRO A 504 11.28 -1.62 -5.06
CA PRO A 504 11.12 -0.18 -5.08
C PRO A 504 10.84 0.39 -6.48
N VAL A 505 11.35 -0.25 -7.54
CA VAL A 505 11.02 0.16 -8.91
C VAL A 505 9.55 -0.15 -9.21
N LEU A 506 9.08 -1.35 -8.83
CA LEU A 506 7.69 -1.76 -9.03
C LEU A 506 6.72 -0.87 -8.25
N LYS A 507 7.05 -0.55 -6.99
CA LYS A 507 6.28 0.39 -6.18
C LYS A 507 6.11 1.74 -6.88
N ARG A 508 7.22 2.34 -7.34
CA ARG A 508 7.17 3.65 -7.99
C ARG A 508 6.39 3.61 -9.31
N ILE A 509 6.48 2.52 -10.07
CA ILE A 509 5.62 2.35 -11.26
C ILE A 509 4.16 2.26 -10.85
N ALA A 510 3.84 1.47 -9.81
CA ALA A 510 2.48 1.34 -9.29
C ALA A 510 1.93 2.69 -8.79
N GLU A 511 2.72 3.51 -8.10
CA GLU A 511 2.35 4.87 -7.69
C GLU A 511 2.00 5.76 -8.89
N GLU A 512 2.78 5.73 -9.98
CA GLU A 512 2.45 6.44 -11.22
C GLU A 512 1.17 5.90 -11.88
N ILE A 513 0.93 4.58 -11.79
CA ILE A 513 -0.34 3.99 -12.24
C ILE A 513 -1.50 4.55 -11.41
N VAL A 514 -1.41 4.60 -10.07
CA VAL A 514 -2.50 5.12 -9.23
C VAL A 514 -2.84 6.59 -9.56
N LYS A 515 -1.85 7.42 -9.92
CA LYS A 515 -2.09 8.83 -10.29
C LYS A 515 -3.03 9.01 -11.50
N VAL A 516 -3.11 8.02 -12.39
CA VAL A 516 -3.97 8.07 -13.58
C VAL A 516 -5.25 7.24 -13.44
N LEU A 517 -5.44 6.57 -12.29
CA LEU A 517 -6.59 5.71 -12.03
C LEU A 517 -7.76 6.44 -11.40
#